data_AF-A0A938KDQ8-F1
#
_entry.id   AF-A0A938KDQ8-F1
#
_cell.length_a   1.000
_cell.length_b   1.000
_cell.length_c   1.000
_cell.angle_alpha   90.00
_cell.angle_beta   90.00
_cell.angle_gamma   90.00
#
_symmetry.space_group_name_H-M   'P 1'
#
loop_
_entity.id
_entity.type
_entity.pdbx_description
1 polymer ?
#
loop_
_entity_poly.entity_id
_entity_poly.type
_entity_poly.pdbx_seq_one_letter_code
_entity_poly.pdbx_strand_id
1 'polypeptide(L)'
;MRVKRVFTILIALVILPLLLFAAEGQPAATSAQSPIAKWRAAAEKGEAWACFNMALACQVGKDIEKDEVEALRWYRLAAERGFAPAQANLGYCYEMGIGTLVDYAESVKWYQTAALQGHPFAQYNLGKKYQAGPVVPIDPKMAEKWFKQAAQRNFVPAYFSLGQIFANDTSGNADYREAFRWFRMAAEQGYAPAQHAIGYLYFEGKGVQTNYFEAVKWYGFAASRNFADSHYNLAICYERGYGVPQNLVAAVTHYRTAAELGHPFAQYSLGVCYYEGKGVETDFLQAYKWWNLSAVQGIPEAASSREILARLMTESQIKEGQRLASEFVPRQSGNQESPKMVATPSADVSEIKRVGTGFLISQDGFLLCTLRTVAGATNIQVITEAGSFKAIVAKADSLSDIALLKVSGAFQPLPLVVTRENAVKSDVLALGFDSDNQGQFNPKAARCTVQTLHGFQADPRQFTLQPHIAHSFAGTALVNRHGQVIGMLLNDPEEPSGANAANTHTPANSYALKSDHLINFLRNFPDVKPSIEEMKPGDGLATEEIQSRTRAATALLLIL
;
A
#
# COMPACT_ATOMS: atom_id res chain seq x y z
N MET A 1 -22.22 47.56 34.99
CA MET A 1 -23.54 46.89 35.03
C MET A 1 -23.87 46.44 33.60
N ARG A 2 -24.29 45.20 33.31
CA ARG A 2 -25.55 44.51 33.71
C ARG A 2 -26.82 45.24 33.22
N VAL A 3 -27.83 44.62 32.62
CA VAL A 3 -27.98 43.24 32.07
C VAL A 3 -29.22 43.19 31.14
N LYS A 4 -29.16 42.29 30.13
CA LYS A 4 -30.21 41.60 29.32
C LYS A 4 -31.73 41.83 29.56
N ARG A 5 -32.48 41.54 28.47
CA ARG A 5 -33.91 41.09 28.29
C ARG A 5 -34.77 42.17 27.62
N VAL A 6 -35.66 41.93 26.64
CA VAL A 6 -36.21 40.71 25.95
C VAL A 6 -36.13 40.98 24.42
N PHE A 7 -35.91 40.07 23.46
CA PHE A 7 -35.97 38.60 23.34
C PHE A 7 -37.33 37.94 22.98
N THR A 8 -38.09 38.48 22.02
CA THR A 8 -39.17 37.75 21.30
C THR A 8 -39.44 38.39 19.92
N ILE A 9 -39.92 37.60 18.95
CA ILE A 9 -40.36 38.00 17.58
C ILE A 9 -39.20 38.49 16.69
N LEU A 10 -38.46 37.60 16.02
CA LEU A 10 -38.84 37.14 14.67
C LEU A 10 -38.20 35.76 14.33
N ILE A 11 -38.72 34.70 14.94
CA ILE A 11 -38.60 33.32 14.41
C ILE A 11 -39.97 32.98 13.82
N ALA A 12 -40.14 33.25 12.53
CA ALA A 12 -41.35 32.90 11.75
C ALA A 12 -41.11 33.06 10.24
N LEU A 13 -40.09 32.39 9.68
CA LEU A 13 -39.92 32.28 8.22
C LEU A 13 -39.32 30.94 7.77
N VAL A 14 -39.67 29.87 8.51
CA VAL A 14 -39.64 28.48 8.03
C VAL A 14 -40.85 27.77 8.63
N ILE A 15 -41.82 27.38 7.77
CA ILE A 15 -42.66 26.16 7.78
C ILE A 15 -43.85 26.39 6.82
N LEU A 16 -44.11 25.37 6.00
CA LEU A 16 -45.15 25.21 4.98
C LEU A 16 -46.59 25.42 5.51
N PRO A 17 -47.60 25.74 4.66
CA PRO A 17 -48.22 24.67 3.86
C PRO A 17 -48.77 25.02 2.44
N LEU A 18 -48.77 24.00 1.56
CA LEU A 18 -49.83 23.50 0.63
C LEU A 18 -50.91 24.48 0.07
N LEU A 19 -51.42 24.38 -1.17
CA LEU A 19 -51.28 23.41 -2.28
C LEU A 19 -51.88 23.99 -3.60
N LEU A 20 -51.50 23.37 -4.74
CA LEU A 20 -52.09 23.42 -6.11
C LEU A 20 -51.70 24.67 -6.96
N PHE A 21 -51.10 24.52 -8.16
CA PHE A 21 -51.32 23.50 -9.19
C PHE A 21 -50.05 22.81 -9.72
N ALA A 22 -50.25 21.57 -10.19
CA ALA A 22 -49.37 20.78 -11.07
C ALA A 22 -49.38 21.33 -12.52
N ALA A 23 -48.53 20.93 -13.47
CA ALA A 23 -47.20 20.31 -13.48
C ALA A 23 -46.70 20.33 -14.93
N GLU A 24 -45.39 20.46 -15.17
CA GLU A 24 -44.72 19.92 -16.37
C GLU A 24 -43.20 19.95 -16.14
N GLY A 25 -42.51 18.85 -16.48
CA GLY A 25 -41.13 18.63 -16.06
C GLY A 25 -40.09 19.17 -17.04
N GLN A 26 -39.01 19.74 -16.50
CA GLN A 26 -37.73 19.82 -17.20
C GLN A 26 -36.65 19.12 -16.35
N PRO A 27 -35.81 18.27 -16.96
CA PRO A 27 -34.85 17.44 -16.21
C PRO A 27 -33.71 18.28 -15.62
N ALA A 28 -33.18 17.82 -14.49
CA ALA A 28 -32.05 18.43 -13.80
C ALA A 28 -30.77 18.43 -14.64
N ALA A 29 -29.88 19.37 -14.31
CA ALA A 29 -28.64 19.63 -15.05
C ALA A 29 -27.75 18.37 -15.20
N THR A 30 -27.04 18.32 -16.33
CA THR A 30 -26.15 17.21 -16.72
C THR A 30 -25.00 16.99 -15.74
N SER A 31 -24.71 15.71 -15.46
CA SER A 31 -23.53 15.31 -14.69
C SER A 31 -22.22 15.66 -15.41
N ALA A 32 -21.23 16.09 -14.64
CA ALA A 32 -19.92 16.45 -15.16
C ALA A 32 -19.15 15.19 -15.62
N GLN A 33 -18.93 15.05 -16.93
CA GLN A 33 -18.18 13.94 -17.52
C GLN A 33 -16.75 13.84 -16.98
N SER A 34 -16.30 12.62 -16.64
CA SER A 34 -14.92 12.33 -16.24
C SER A 34 -13.89 12.85 -17.26
N PRO A 35 -12.72 13.38 -16.81
CA PRO A 35 -11.71 13.93 -17.71
C PRO A 35 -11.13 12.95 -18.72
N ILE A 36 -11.13 11.63 -18.45
CA ILE A 36 -10.43 10.64 -19.28
C ILE A 36 -10.95 10.57 -20.71
N ALA A 37 -12.26 10.66 -20.94
CA ALA A 37 -12.80 10.66 -22.30
C ALA A 37 -12.26 11.87 -23.12
N LYS A 38 -12.08 13.02 -22.46
CA LYS A 38 -11.52 14.24 -23.06
C LYS A 38 -10.02 14.11 -23.29
N TRP A 39 -9.27 13.53 -22.32
CA TRP A 39 -7.85 13.27 -22.47
C TRP A 39 -7.55 12.23 -23.56
N ARG A 40 -8.30 11.13 -23.63
CA ARG A 40 -8.16 10.12 -24.69
C ARG A 40 -8.40 10.73 -26.07
N ALA A 41 -9.52 11.44 -26.27
CA ALA A 41 -9.85 12.09 -27.53
C ALA A 41 -8.85 13.20 -27.94
N ALA A 42 -8.16 13.83 -26.97
CA ALA A 42 -7.08 14.78 -27.23
C ALA A 42 -5.75 14.06 -27.53
N ALA A 43 -5.43 13.00 -26.80
CA ALA A 43 -4.22 12.18 -26.99
C ALA A 43 -4.23 11.45 -28.35
N GLU A 44 -5.40 10.99 -28.81
CA GLU A 44 -5.63 10.45 -30.15
C GLU A 44 -5.40 11.51 -31.26
N LYS A 45 -5.64 12.79 -30.96
CA LYS A 45 -5.27 13.93 -31.84
C LYS A 45 -3.79 14.33 -31.73
N GLY A 46 -3.02 13.65 -30.87
CA GLY A 46 -1.59 13.90 -30.67
C GLY A 46 -1.26 15.00 -29.66
N GLU A 47 -2.21 15.43 -28.82
CA GLU A 47 -1.97 16.42 -27.76
C GLU A 47 -1.05 15.85 -26.66
N ALA A 48 0.18 16.36 -26.56
CA ALA A 48 1.20 15.76 -25.70
C ALA A 48 0.90 15.84 -24.19
N TRP A 49 0.23 16.90 -23.74
CA TRP A 49 -0.25 17.03 -22.35
C TRP A 49 -1.36 16.01 -22.05
N ALA A 50 -2.19 15.67 -23.04
CA ALA A 50 -3.26 14.70 -22.89
C ALA A 50 -2.69 13.28 -22.87
N CYS A 51 -1.70 12.99 -23.73
CA CYS A 51 -0.90 11.76 -23.65
C CYS A 51 -0.24 11.62 -22.27
N PHE A 52 0.35 12.68 -21.71
CA PHE A 52 0.92 12.65 -20.35
C PHE A 52 -0.13 12.41 -19.26
N ASN A 53 -1.31 13.00 -19.36
CA ASN A 53 -2.40 12.75 -18.40
C ASN A 53 -2.97 11.32 -18.54
N MET A 54 -3.05 10.78 -19.76
CA MET A 54 -3.36 9.36 -19.98
C MET A 54 -2.28 8.46 -19.37
N ALA A 55 -1.00 8.81 -19.49
CA ALA A 55 0.09 8.07 -18.87
C ALA A 55 0.00 8.06 -17.34
N LEU A 56 -0.23 9.23 -16.72
CA LEU A 56 -0.47 9.33 -15.28
C LEU A 56 -1.71 8.53 -14.83
N ALA A 57 -2.80 8.60 -15.60
CA ALA A 57 -4.02 7.85 -15.32
C ALA A 57 -3.76 6.33 -15.37
N CYS A 58 -3.12 5.83 -16.43
CA CYS A 58 -2.67 4.44 -16.57
C CYS A 58 -1.61 4.05 -15.52
N GLN A 59 -0.85 4.98 -14.93
CA GLN A 59 0.15 4.64 -13.92
C GLN A 59 -0.43 4.62 -12.49
N VAL A 60 -1.45 5.43 -12.23
CA VAL A 60 -2.09 5.57 -10.90
C VAL A 60 -3.32 4.65 -10.78
N GLY A 61 -3.97 4.30 -11.88
CA GLY A 61 -5.26 3.59 -11.87
C GLY A 61 -6.46 4.50 -11.56
N LYS A 62 -6.31 5.82 -11.75
CA LYS A 62 -7.39 6.78 -11.53
C LYS A 62 -8.26 6.87 -12.78
N ASP A 63 -9.55 6.57 -12.64
CA ASP A 63 -10.60 6.56 -13.68
C ASP A 63 -10.36 5.63 -14.90
N ILE A 64 -9.18 5.00 -15.00
CA ILE A 64 -8.79 3.96 -15.97
C ILE A 64 -8.04 2.84 -15.23
N GLU A 65 -7.98 1.66 -15.83
CA GLU A 65 -7.12 0.57 -15.38
C GLU A 65 -5.64 1.02 -15.29
N LYS A 66 -4.98 0.77 -14.15
CA LYS A 66 -3.52 0.87 -14.03
C LYS A 66 -2.83 -0.17 -14.92
N ASP A 67 -2.18 0.29 -15.96
CA ASP A 67 -1.27 -0.49 -16.79
C ASP A 67 0.03 0.28 -16.92
N GLU A 68 1.12 -0.26 -16.36
CA GLU A 68 2.43 0.41 -16.39
C GLU A 68 3.07 0.36 -17.79
N VAL A 69 2.75 -0.63 -18.62
CA VAL A 69 3.22 -0.76 -20.00
C VAL A 69 2.50 0.24 -20.89
N GLU A 70 1.18 0.38 -20.73
CA GLU A 70 0.39 1.40 -21.43
C GLU A 70 0.72 2.81 -20.92
N ALA A 71 0.99 2.98 -19.61
CA ALA A 71 1.53 4.24 -19.08
C ALA A 71 2.87 4.61 -19.71
N LEU A 72 3.80 3.67 -19.81
CA LEU A 72 5.08 3.86 -20.51
C LEU A 72 4.87 4.25 -21.98
N ARG A 73 3.92 3.60 -22.68
CA ARG A 73 3.56 3.93 -24.07
C ARG A 73 3.03 5.36 -24.20
N TRP A 74 2.12 5.79 -23.32
CA TRP A 74 1.61 7.16 -23.31
C TRP A 74 2.67 8.19 -22.92
N TYR A 75 3.56 7.88 -21.97
CA TYR A 75 4.71 8.72 -21.63
C TYR A 75 5.65 8.87 -22.83
N ARG A 76 5.98 7.78 -23.53
CA ARG A 76 6.80 7.84 -24.76
C ARG A 76 6.15 8.70 -25.82
N LEU A 77 4.86 8.53 -26.07
CA LEU A 77 4.11 9.30 -27.06
C LEU A 77 4.10 10.82 -26.75
N ALA A 78 4.04 11.20 -25.48
CA ALA A 78 4.17 12.59 -25.03
C ALA A 78 5.62 13.10 -25.05
N ALA A 79 6.58 12.26 -24.67
CA ALA A 79 8.01 12.59 -24.57
C ALA A 79 8.66 12.83 -25.94
N GLU A 80 8.30 12.03 -26.95
CA GLU A 80 8.70 12.18 -28.35
C GLU A 80 8.18 13.49 -28.97
N ARG A 81 7.06 14.02 -28.47
CA ARG A 81 6.51 15.34 -28.84
C ARG A 81 7.13 16.51 -28.06
N GLY A 82 8.20 16.26 -27.29
CA GLY A 82 8.90 17.28 -26.53
C GLY A 82 8.31 17.61 -25.16
N PHE A 83 7.27 16.91 -24.68
CA PHE A 83 6.64 17.29 -23.41
C PHE A 83 7.53 16.96 -22.21
N ALA A 84 8.21 17.97 -21.64
CA ALA A 84 9.26 17.80 -20.64
C ALA A 84 8.85 16.99 -19.38
N PRO A 85 7.61 17.11 -18.82
CA PRO A 85 7.16 16.23 -17.75
C PRO A 85 7.09 14.75 -18.15
N ALA A 86 6.67 14.46 -19.39
CA ALA A 86 6.64 13.09 -19.90
C ALA A 86 8.04 12.53 -20.15
N GLN A 87 8.95 13.34 -20.68
CA GLN A 87 10.37 12.97 -20.83
C GLN A 87 10.98 12.62 -19.46
N ALA A 88 10.73 13.45 -18.44
CA ALA A 88 11.22 13.20 -17.10
C ALA A 88 10.61 11.94 -16.45
N ASN A 89 9.30 11.73 -16.63
CA ASN A 89 8.61 10.55 -16.12
C ASN A 89 9.06 9.26 -16.85
N LEU A 90 9.27 9.32 -18.17
CA LEU A 90 9.81 8.21 -18.95
C LEU A 90 11.24 7.85 -18.52
N GLY A 91 12.08 8.86 -18.24
CA GLY A 91 13.42 8.66 -17.68
C GLY A 91 13.40 7.93 -16.33
N TYR A 92 12.39 8.18 -15.49
CA TYR A 92 12.16 7.48 -14.24
C TYR A 92 11.61 6.05 -14.45
N CYS A 93 10.71 5.84 -15.41
CA CYS A 93 10.22 4.50 -15.74
C CYS A 93 11.37 3.56 -16.16
N TYR A 94 12.27 4.04 -17.01
CA TYR A 94 13.49 3.30 -17.37
C TYR A 94 14.48 3.11 -16.20
N GLU A 95 14.54 4.06 -15.27
CA GLU A 95 15.41 3.92 -14.08
C GLU A 95 14.92 2.82 -13.13
N MET A 96 13.60 2.70 -12.96
CA MET A 96 12.95 1.83 -11.98
C MET A 96 12.42 0.51 -12.55
N GLY A 97 12.40 0.35 -13.88
CA GLY A 97 11.78 -0.80 -14.54
C GLY A 97 10.25 -0.80 -14.49
N ILE A 98 9.63 0.38 -14.53
CA ILE A 98 8.16 0.54 -14.51
C ILE A 98 7.63 0.38 -15.93
N GLY A 99 6.85 -0.67 -16.17
CA GLY A 99 6.35 -1.03 -17.51
C GLY A 99 7.42 -1.47 -18.52
N THR A 100 8.67 -1.63 -18.10
CA THR A 100 9.81 -1.99 -18.97
C THR A 100 10.96 -2.58 -18.14
N LEU A 101 12.03 -3.05 -18.80
CA LEU A 101 13.25 -3.45 -18.10
C LEU A 101 14.07 -2.21 -17.71
N VAL A 102 14.87 -2.32 -16.65
CA VAL A 102 15.76 -1.22 -16.21
C VAL A 102 16.78 -0.90 -17.32
N ASP A 103 16.77 0.34 -17.79
CA ASP A 103 17.73 0.89 -18.76
C ASP A 103 18.22 2.27 -18.28
N TYR A 104 19.39 2.30 -17.67
CA TYR A 104 19.96 3.55 -17.19
C TYR A 104 20.43 4.50 -18.30
N ALA A 105 20.71 3.99 -19.52
CA ALA A 105 21.18 4.81 -20.63
C ALA A 105 20.02 5.60 -21.25
N GLU A 106 18.89 4.94 -21.54
CA GLU A 106 17.66 5.64 -21.93
C GLU A 106 17.16 6.55 -20.80
N SER A 107 17.24 6.12 -19.54
CA SER A 107 16.92 6.96 -18.37
C SER A 107 17.68 8.30 -18.39
N VAL A 108 19.01 8.27 -18.54
CA VAL A 108 19.86 9.47 -18.61
C VAL A 108 19.49 10.34 -19.81
N LYS A 109 19.28 9.75 -20.98
CA LYS A 109 18.90 10.46 -22.22
C LYS A 109 17.57 11.21 -22.08
N TRP A 110 16.56 10.58 -21.49
CA TRP A 110 15.26 11.23 -21.26
C TRP A 110 15.29 12.26 -20.13
N TYR A 111 16.11 12.07 -19.10
CA TYR A 111 16.38 13.14 -18.14
C TYR A 111 17.13 14.32 -18.76
N GLN A 112 18.11 14.08 -19.64
CA GLN A 112 18.84 15.16 -20.32
C GLN A 112 17.92 16.04 -21.18
N THR A 113 17.04 15.44 -21.99
CA THR A 113 16.09 16.20 -22.82
C THR A 113 15.13 17.04 -21.97
N ALA A 114 14.57 16.47 -20.90
CA ALA A 114 13.72 17.19 -19.96
C ALA A 114 14.47 18.28 -19.18
N ALA A 115 15.72 18.03 -18.78
CA ALA A 115 16.53 18.94 -17.98
C ALA A 115 16.98 20.18 -18.78
N LEU A 116 17.26 20.02 -20.07
CA LEU A 116 17.55 21.12 -21.00
C LEU A 116 16.33 22.04 -21.20
N GLN A 117 15.11 21.49 -21.15
CA GLN A 117 13.87 22.27 -21.13
C GLN A 117 13.55 22.90 -19.76
N GLY A 118 14.38 22.66 -18.74
CA GLY A 118 14.17 23.21 -17.42
C GLY A 118 13.24 22.40 -16.52
N HIS A 119 13.04 21.11 -16.75
CA HIS A 119 12.20 20.31 -15.85
C HIS A 119 12.93 19.99 -14.53
N PRO A 120 12.48 20.49 -13.37
CA PRO A 120 13.26 20.46 -12.13
C PRO A 120 13.58 19.05 -11.61
N PHE A 121 12.62 18.12 -11.72
CA PHE A 121 12.80 16.72 -11.36
C PHE A 121 13.85 16.02 -12.23
N ALA A 122 13.92 16.37 -13.51
CA ALA A 122 14.91 15.80 -14.43
C ALA A 122 16.31 16.39 -14.18
N GLN A 123 16.40 17.69 -13.92
CA GLN A 123 17.64 18.35 -13.48
C GLN A 123 18.17 17.71 -12.19
N TYR A 124 17.32 17.51 -11.19
CA TYR A 124 17.68 16.84 -9.95
C TYR A 124 18.17 15.40 -10.18
N ASN A 125 17.42 14.57 -10.92
CA ASN A 125 17.83 13.18 -11.13
C ASN A 125 19.10 13.07 -11.98
N LEU A 126 19.28 13.94 -12.99
CA LEU A 126 20.53 14.02 -13.74
C LEU A 126 21.72 14.45 -12.85
N GLY A 127 21.51 15.37 -11.90
CA GLY A 127 22.48 15.70 -10.85
C GLY A 127 22.89 14.48 -10.03
N LYS A 128 21.92 13.66 -9.58
CA LYS A 128 22.20 12.38 -8.90
C LYS A 128 23.01 11.41 -9.78
N LYS A 129 22.78 11.36 -11.09
CA LYS A 129 23.56 10.48 -11.99
C LYS A 129 25.04 10.87 -12.03
N TYR A 130 25.33 12.17 -12.13
CA TYR A 130 26.71 12.69 -12.05
C TYR A 130 27.35 12.53 -10.65
N GLN A 131 26.57 12.32 -9.60
CA GLN A 131 27.08 12.08 -8.24
C GLN A 131 27.35 10.58 -7.96
N ALA A 132 26.54 9.66 -8.49
CA ALA A 132 26.61 8.22 -8.17
C ALA A 132 27.32 7.36 -9.24
N GLY A 133 27.46 7.87 -10.47
CA GLY A 133 28.20 7.34 -11.62
C GLY A 133 28.50 5.84 -11.71
N PRO A 134 27.58 5.07 -12.34
CA PRO A 134 27.95 3.90 -13.14
C PRO A 134 27.70 4.09 -14.66
N VAL A 135 26.89 5.09 -15.06
CA VAL A 135 26.38 5.25 -16.44
C VAL A 135 26.78 6.59 -17.08
N VAL A 136 26.97 7.61 -16.25
CA VAL A 136 27.76 8.81 -16.61
C VAL A 136 28.99 8.84 -15.70
N PRO A 137 30.14 9.36 -16.17
CA PRO A 137 31.29 9.58 -15.30
C PRO A 137 30.91 10.46 -14.10
N ILE A 138 31.49 10.16 -12.93
CA ILE A 138 31.29 10.98 -11.72
C ILE A 138 31.88 12.38 -11.99
N ASP A 139 31.03 13.40 -11.88
CA ASP A 139 31.40 14.81 -12.02
C ASP A 139 30.62 15.65 -11.00
N PRO A 140 31.23 15.93 -9.82
CA PRO A 140 30.58 16.71 -8.77
C PRO A 140 30.20 18.12 -9.20
N LYS A 141 30.94 18.74 -10.14
CA LYS A 141 30.65 20.09 -10.64
C LYS A 141 29.43 20.10 -11.55
N MET A 142 29.27 19.07 -12.38
CA MET A 142 28.05 18.88 -13.16
C MET A 142 26.86 18.51 -12.27
N ALA A 143 27.06 17.69 -11.23
CA ALA A 143 26.01 17.42 -10.23
C ALA A 143 25.54 18.72 -9.55
N GLU A 144 26.47 19.52 -9.01
CA GLU A 144 26.19 20.82 -8.40
C GLU A 144 25.45 21.77 -9.36
N LYS A 145 25.91 21.87 -10.61
CA LYS A 145 25.28 22.70 -11.66
C LYS A 145 23.82 22.30 -11.89
N TRP A 146 23.54 21.00 -12.03
CA TRP A 146 22.17 20.52 -12.26
C TRP A 146 21.28 20.70 -11.03
N PHE A 147 21.79 20.44 -9.82
CA PHE A 147 21.05 20.71 -8.59
C PHE A 147 20.77 22.21 -8.41
N LYS A 148 21.72 23.11 -8.72
CA LYS A 148 21.48 24.57 -8.72
C LYS A 148 20.37 24.98 -9.67
N GLN A 149 20.27 24.38 -10.86
CA GLN A 149 19.18 24.66 -11.80
C GLN A 149 17.81 24.14 -11.33
N ALA A 150 17.77 23.00 -10.65
CA ALA A 150 16.56 22.48 -10.01
C ALA A 150 16.14 23.33 -8.79
N ALA A 151 17.11 23.76 -7.98
CA ALA A 151 16.92 24.63 -6.83
C ALA A 151 16.38 26.03 -7.24
N GLN A 152 16.86 26.60 -8.35
CA GLN A 152 16.29 27.84 -8.95
C GLN A 152 14.80 27.74 -9.30
N ARG A 153 14.25 26.52 -9.37
CA ARG A 153 12.84 26.21 -9.62
C ARG A 153 12.11 25.71 -8.37
N ASN A 154 12.66 25.99 -7.19
CA ASN A 154 12.16 25.59 -5.88
C ASN A 154 12.00 24.07 -5.70
N PHE A 155 12.80 23.25 -6.39
CA PHE A 155 12.76 21.80 -6.20
C PHE A 155 13.42 21.41 -4.88
N VAL A 156 12.61 21.19 -3.84
CA VAL A 156 13.04 21.04 -2.45
C VAL A 156 14.17 20.00 -2.24
N PRO A 157 14.12 18.80 -2.84
CA PRO A 157 15.22 17.84 -2.73
C PRO A 157 16.57 18.33 -3.27
N ALA A 158 16.59 19.24 -4.25
CA ALA A 158 17.84 19.78 -4.80
C ALA A 158 18.56 20.72 -3.82
N TYR A 159 17.81 21.48 -3.01
CA TYR A 159 18.39 22.24 -1.89
C TYR A 159 19.09 21.31 -0.90
N PHE A 160 18.49 20.17 -0.56
CA PHE A 160 19.13 19.17 0.30
C PHE A 160 20.38 18.55 -0.32
N SER A 161 20.33 18.14 -1.59
CA SER A 161 21.52 17.57 -2.28
C SER A 161 22.66 18.57 -2.45
N LEU A 162 22.37 19.87 -2.63
CA LEU A 162 23.42 20.91 -2.59
C LEU A 162 24.05 21.01 -1.20
N GLY A 163 23.24 20.98 -0.14
CA GLY A 163 23.75 20.92 1.23
C GLY A 163 24.66 19.70 1.46
N GLN A 164 24.29 18.53 0.92
CA GLN A 164 25.13 17.34 0.98
C GLN A 164 26.45 17.48 0.20
N ILE A 165 26.46 18.14 -0.97
CA ILE A 165 27.71 18.40 -1.72
C ILE A 165 28.68 19.25 -0.89
N PHE A 166 28.20 20.36 -0.28
CA PHE A 166 29.07 21.22 0.53
C PHE A 166 29.46 20.58 1.87
N ALA A 167 28.64 19.68 2.44
CA ALA A 167 28.96 18.95 3.66
C ALA A 167 29.90 17.75 3.44
N ASN A 168 29.91 17.15 2.25
CA ASN A 168 30.66 15.94 1.90
C ASN A 168 31.76 16.21 0.85
N ASP A 169 32.69 17.10 1.17
CA ASP A 169 33.94 17.20 0.40
C ASP A 169 34.94 16.12 0.88
N THR A 170 35.18 15.14 0.01
CA THR A 170 36.14 14.05 0.26
C THR A 170 37.60 14.50 0.28
N SER A 171 37.90 15.75 -0.10
CA SER A 171 39.23 16.37 0.07
C SER A 171 39.42 17.07 1.42
N GLY A 172 38.39 17.07 2.28
CA GLY A 172 38.46 17.57 3.66
C GLY A 172 38.12 19.06 3.85
N ASN A 173 37.72 19.78 2.80
CA ASN A 173 37.43 21.21 2.83
C ASN A 173 35.91 21.51 2.82
N ALA A 174 35.12 20.71 3.55
CA ALA A 174 33.67 20.83 3.59
C ALA A 174 33.20 22.22 4.07
N ASP A 175 32.49 22.95 3.21
CA ASP A 175 31.90 24.25 3.55
C ASP A 175 30.56 24.05 4.27
N TYR A 176 30.63 23.78 5.57
CA TYR A 176 29.44 23.65 6.39
C TYR A 176 28.61 24.94 6.51
N ARG A 177 29.17 26.13 6.22
CA ARG A 177 28.40 27.39 6.22
C ARG A 177 27.48 27.46 5.02
N GLU A 178 28.00 27.09 3.85
CA GLU A 178 27.22 27.00 2.63
C GLU A 178 26.24 25.82 2.71
N ALA A 179 26.67 24.66 3.21
CA ALA A 179 25.79 23.52 3.47
C ALA A 179 24.59 23.88 4.37
N PHE A 180 24.83 24.64 5.45
CA PHE A 180 23.79 25.12 6.34
C PHE A 180 22.75 25.98 5.61
N ARG A 181 23.16 26.88 4.70
CA ARG A 181 22.24 27.69 3.89
C ARG A 181 21.37 26.83 2.99
N TRP A 182 21.96 25.86 2.30
CA TRP A 182 21.24 24.95 1.39
C TRP A 182 20.27 24.03 2.14
N PHE A 183 20.70 23.42 3.25
CA PHE A 183 19.79 22.65 4.10
C PHE A 183 18.67 23.51 4.68
N ARG A 184 18.95 24.75 5.08
CA ARG A 184 17.94 25.63 5.68
C ARG A 184 16.79 25.93 4.70
N MET A 185 17.10 26.19 3.44
CA MET A 185 16.09 26.41 2.40
C MET A 185 15.17 25.19 2.19
N ALA A 186 15.68 23.96 2.34
CA ALA A 186 14.85 22.75 2.34
C ALA A 186 14.08 22.56 3.65
N ALA A 187 14.71 22.84 4.79
CA ALA A 187 14.17 22.61 6.13
C ALA A 187 12.98 23.54 6.45
N GLU A 188 13.05 24.81 6.01
CA GLU A 188 11.97 25.80 6.14
C GLU A 188 10.74 25.43 5.27
N GLN A 189 10.92 24.62 4.23
CA GLN A 189 9.84 24.05 3.40
C GLN A 189 9.33 22.69 3.92
N GLY A 190 9.74 22.26 5.11
CA GLY A 190 9.22 21.04 5.75
C GLY A 190 9.92 19.73 5.35
N TYR A 191 11.06 19.77 4.66
CA TYR A 191 11.76 18.56 4.23
C TYR A 191 12.50 17.91 5.41
N ALA A 192 11.96 16.79 5.93
CA ALA A 192 12.46 16.16 7.17
C ALA A 192 13.97 15.80 7.16
N PRO A 193 14.57 15.29 6.07
CA PRO A 193 16.02 15.05 6.02
C PRO A 193 16.85 16.33 6.20
N ALA A 194 16.39 17.46 5.66
CA ALA A 194 17.06 18.75 5.83
C ALA A 194 16.84 19.34 7.23
N GLN A 195 15.66 19.16 7.82
CA GLN A 195 15.39 19.52 9.21
C GLN A 195 16.30 18.74 10.16
N HIS A 196 16.47 17.43 9.94
CA HIS A 196 17.44 16.61 10.65
C HIS A 196 18.88 17.15 10.47
N ALA A 197 19.30 17.42 9.23
CA ALA A 197 20.64 17.92 8.94
C ALA A 197 20.92 19.28 9.62
N ILE A 198 19.96 20.20 9.65
CA ILE A 198 20.09 21.47 10.41
C ILE A 198 20.21 21.21 11.91
N GLY A 199 19.41 20.27 12.45
CA GLY A 199 19.54 19.83 13.85
C GLY A 199 20.95 19.32 14.17
N TYR A 200 21.50 18.50 13.30
CA TYR A 200 22.87 17.97 13.40
C TYR A 200 23.94 19.07 13.32
N LEU A 201 23.84 20.00 12.37
CA LEU A 201 24.80 21.12 12.26
C LEU A 201 24.80 22.02 13.51
N TYR A 202 23.63 22.28 14.10
CA TYR A 202 23.52 22.98 15.38
C TYR A 202 24.04 22.16 16.58
N PHE A 203 23.86 20.84 16.58
CA PHE A 203 24.34 19.97 17.65
C PHE A 203 25.88 19.89 17.67
N GLU A 204 26.50 19.77 16.49
CA GLU A 204 27.95 19.63 16.34
C GLU A 204 28.71 20.97 16.29
N GLY A 205 28.02 22.09 16.05
CA GLY A 205 28.67 23.38 15.77
C GLY A 205 29.36 23.43 14.40
N LYS A 206 28.81 22.72 13.40
CA LYS A 206 29.36 22.65 12.04
C LYS A 206 28.74 23.75 11.16
N GLY A 207 29.55 24.72 10.76
CA GLY A 207 29.11 25.88 9.95
C GLY A 207 28.36 26.96 10.74
N VAL A 208 27.84 26.63 11.91
CA VAL A 208 27.17 27.52 12.87
C VAL A 208 27.72 27.28 14.28
N GLN A 209 27.51 28.20 15.22
CA GLN A 209 27.86 27.94 16.62
C GLN A 209 26.96 26.83 17.19
N THR A 210 27.53 25.95 18.04
CA THR A 210 26.80 24.91 18.76
C THR A 210 25.60 25.51 19.52
N ASN A 211 24.41 24.97 19.26
CA ASN A 211 23.18 25.39 19.91
C ASN A 211 22.22 24.20 20.05
N TYR A 212 22.31 23.51 21.18
CA TYR A 212 21.47 22.33 21.45
C TYR A 212 19.97 22.62 21.49
N PHE A 213 19.55 23.85 21.85
CA PHE A 213 18.14 24.22 21.86
C PHE A 213 17.55 24.29 20.45
N GLU A 214 18.26 24.92 19.50
CA GLU A 214 17.88 24.87 18.10
C GLU A 214 18.01 23.45 17.54
N ALA A 215 19.03 22.66 17.93
CA ALA A 215 19.15 21.28 17.52
C ALA A 215 17.90 20.44 17.85
N VAL A 216 17.45 20.47 19.12
CA VAL A 216 16.23 19.79 19.57
C VAL A 216 15.00 20.27 18.80
N LYS A 217 14.84 21.58 18.60
CA LYS A 217 13.71 22.15 17.84
C LYS A 217 13.67 21.64 16.40
N TRP A 218 14.80 21.60 15.71
CA TRP A 218 14.88 21.11 14.32
C TRP A 218 14.72 19.59 14.21
N TYR A 219 15.28 18.81 15.14
CA TYR A 219 14.96 17.39 15.23
C TYR A 219 13.47 17.17 15.54
N GLY A 220 12.84 18.03 16.35
CA GLY A 220 11.40 18.02 16.63
C GLY A 220 10.54 18.13 15.37
N PHE A 221 10.87 19.06 14.47
CA PHE A 221 10.15 19.22 13.20
C PHE A 221 10.29 18.01 12.26
N ALA A 222 11.47 17.36 12.24
CA ALA A 222 11.70 16.15 11.47
C ALA A 222 11.00 14.92 12.11
N ALA A 223 11.08 14.79 13.43
CA ALA A 223 10.41 13.72 14.20
C ALA A 223 8.88 13.80 14.07
N SER A 224 8.29 15.00 14.02
CA SER A 224 6.84 15.15 13.76
C SER A 224 6.39 14.64 12.38
N ARG A 225 7.33 14.23 11.51
CA ARG A 225 7.11 13.58 10.20
C ARG A 225 7.55 12.11 10.20
N ASN A 226 7.70 11.49 11.38
CA ASN A 226 8.20 10.11 11.56
C ASN A 226 9.60 9.88 10.97
N PHE A 227 10.49 10.87 11.03
CA PHE A 227 11.89 10.71 10.63
C PHE A 227 12.71 10.07 11.77
N ALA A 228 13.05 8.79 11.61
CA ALA A 228 13.54 7.94 12.69
C ALA A 228 14.86 8.43 13.31
N ASP A 229 15.81 8.91 12.50
CA ASP A 229 17.11 9.43 12.97
C ASP A 229 16.93 10.67 13.88
N SER A 230 15.88 11.46 13.65
CA SER A 230 15.55 12.62 14.50
C SER A 230 14.86 12.21 15.80
N HIS A 231 14.04 11.15 15.80
CA HIS A 231 13.59 10.56 17.07
C HIS A 231 14.77 10.02 17.88
N TYR A 232 15.73 9.35 17.24
CA TYR A 232 16.94 8.89 17.92
C TYR A 232 17.77 10.04 18.52
N ASN A 233 18.04 11.09 17.75
CA ASN A 233 18.80 12.24 18.26
C ASN A 233 18.03 13.03 19.34
N LEU A 234 16.69 13.13 19.27
CA LEU A 234 15.87 13.68 20.36
C LEU A 234 15.98 12.84 21.63
N ALA A 235 16.00 11.52 21.51
CA ALA A 235 16.15 10.63 22.65
C ALA A 235 17.49 10.85 23.37
N ILE A 236 18.60 10.97 22.62
CA ILE A 236 19.91 11.36 23.17
C ILE A 236 19.87 12.73 23.85
N CYS A 237 19.19 13.72 23.25
CA CYS A 237 19.06 15.05 23.84
C CYS A 237 18.33 15.02 25.20
N TYR A 238 17.23 14.26 25.29
CA TYR A 238 16.51 14.05 26.56
C TYR A 238 17.28 13.17 27.56
N GLU A 239 18.04 12.18 27.10
CA GLU A 239 18.87 11.32 27.96
C GLU A 239 20.01 12.11 28.62
N ARG A 240 20.61 13.06 27.89
CA ARG A 240 21.79 13.82 28.32
C ARG A 240 21.50 15.24 28.80
N GLY A 241 20.29 15.75 28.59
CA GLY A 241 19.93 17.13 28.93
C GLY A 241 20.50 18.17 27.94
N TYR A 242 20.70 17.79 26.67
CA TYR A 242 21.21 18.71 25.65
C TYR A 242 20.06 19.56 25.08
N GLY A 243 20.05 20.86 25.40
CA GLY A 243 19.06 21.82 24.88
C GLY A 243 17.67 21.72 25.52
N VAL A 244 17.42 20.68 26.32
CA VAL A 244 16.22 20.43 27.11
C VAL A 244 16.61 19.88 28.49
N PRO A 245 15.75 20.00 29.53
CA PRO A 245 15.97 19.29 30.79
C PRO A 245 16.08 17.78 30.58
N GLN A 246 16.96 17.12 31.32
CA GLN A 246 17.11 15.67 31.27
C GLN A 246 15.80 14.97 31.66
N ASN A 247 15.34 14.03 30.84
CA ASN A 247 14.12 13.26 31.06
C ASN A 247 14.23 11.87 30.42
N LEU A 248 14.53 10.85 31.23
CA LEU A 248 14.72 9.48 30.74
C LEU A 248 13.42 8.86 30.19
N VAL A 249 12.24 9.24 30.70
CA VAL A 249 10.95 8.74 30.19
C VAL A 249 10.66 9.29 28.79
N ALA A 250 10.96 10.57 28.57
CA ALA A 250 10.88 11.18 27.23
C ALA A 250 11.92 10.56 26.29
N ALA A 251 13.15 10.32 26.76
CA ALA A 251 14.19 9.65 26.00
C ALA A 251 13.74 8.26 25.51
N VAL A 252 13.23 7.41 26.41
CA VAL A 252 12.71 6.08 26.02
C VAL A 252 11.51 6.17 25.10
N THR A 253 10.64 7.17 25.26
CA THR A 253 9.52 7.39 24.34
C THR A 253 10.01 7.66 22.92
N HIS A 254 11.02 8.52 22.77
CA HIS A 254 11.64 8.80 21.47
C HIS A 254 12.47 7.61 20.92
N TYR A 255 13.24 6.90 21.76
CA TYR A 255 13.93 5.66 21.35
C TYR A 255 12.93 4.60 20.88
N ARG A 256 11.80 4.44 21.57
CA ARG A 256 10.72 3.52 21.16
C ARG A 256 10.17 3.88 19.79
N THR A 257 9.81 5.13 19.54
CA THR A 257 9.32 5.52 18.21
C THR A 257 10.38 5.30 17.12
N ALA A 258 11.64 5.66 17.33
CA ALA A 258 12.70 5.39 16.36
C ALA A 258 12.91 3.88 16.12
N ALA A 259 12.88 3.07 17.17
CA ALA A 259 13.02 1.62 17.10
C ALA A 259 11.84 0.95 16.37
N GLU A 260 10.62 1.43 16.63
CA GLU A 260 9.38 1.05 15.93
C GLU A 260 9.43 1.41 14.44
N LEU A 261 10.09 2.52 14.09
CA LEU A 261 10.36 2.93 12.70
C LEU A 261 11.57 2.21 12.07
N GLY A 262 12.15 1.24 12.76
CA GLY A 262 13.24 0.39 12.26
C GLY A 262 14.67 0.88 12.54
N HIS A 263 14.88 2.03 13.18
CA HIS A 263 16.23 2.60 13.34
C HIS A 263 17.13 1.73 14.25
N PRO A 264 18.24 1.17 13.74
CA PRO A 264 18.98 0.11 14.42
C PRO A 264 19.62 0.57 15.74
N PHE A 265 20.29 1.73 15.78
CA PHE A 265 20.86 2.24 17.03
C PHE A 265 19.78 2.61 18.07
N ALA A 266 18.54 2.92 17.64
CA ALA A 266 17.45 3.15 18.57
C ALA A 266 16.91 1.85 19.17
N GLN A 267 16.86 0.77 18.37
CA GLN A 267 16.58 -0.57 18.88
C GLN A 267 17.66 -0.98 19.90
N TYR A 268 18.94 -0.72 19.60
CA TYR A 268 20.03 -0.94 20.57
C TYR A 268 19.84 -0.16 21.87
N SER A 269 19.71 1.17 21.81
CA SER A 269 19.53 2.03 22.99
C SER A 269 18.26 1.69 23.78
N LEU A 270 17.17 1.33 23.11
CA LEU A 270 15.94 0.88 23.78
C LEU A 270 16.15 -0.43 24.53
N GLY A 271 16.93 -1.37 23.97
CA GLY A 271 17.33 -2.59 24.66
C GLY A 271 18.16 -2.31 25.91
N VAL A 272 19.08 -1.34 25.84
CA VAL A 272 19.84 -0.85 27.01
C VAL A 272 18.91 -0.25 28.07
N CYS A 273 17.93 0.56 27.67
CA CYS A 273 16.97 1.15 28.61
C CYS A 273 16.15 0.11 29.36
N TYR A 274 15.68 -0.94 28.68
CA TYR A 274 14.97 -2.06 29.30
C TYR A 274 15.88 -2.99 30.13
N TYR A 275 17.17 -3.11 29.80
CA TYR A 275 18.12 -3.89 30.59
C TYR A 275 18.49 -3.19 31.91
N GLU A 276 18.74 -1.88 31.87
CA GLU A 276 19.21 -1.10 33.02
C GLU A 276 18.09 -0.43 33.83
N GLY A 277 16.84 -0.44 33.36
CA GLY A 277 15.73 0.27 33.98
C GLY A 277 15.79 1.80 33.82
N LYS A 278 16.44 2.30 32.76
CA LYS A 278 16.59 3.74 32.51
C LYS A 278 15.33 4.30 31.86
N GLY A 279 14.47 4.96 32.64
CA GLY A 279 13.25 5.61 32.15
C GLY A 279 12.08 4.66 31.85
N VAL A 280 12.26 3.36 32.10
CA VAL A 280 11.26 2.28 32.08
C VAL A 280 11.60 1.27 33.16
N GLU A 281 10.65 0.40 33.51
CA GLU A 281 10.95 -0.77 34.34
C GLU A 281 11.87 -1.75 33.61
N THR A 282 12.65 -2.52 34.37
CA THR A 282 13.56 -3.54 33.82
C THR A 282 12.79 -4.69 33.19
N ASP A 283 13.03 -4.97 31.90
CA ASP A 283 12.40 -6.06 31.16
C ASP A 283 13.43 -6.73 30.24
N PHE A 284 13.96 -7.87 30.69
CA PHE A 284 14.94 -8.65 29.93
C PHE A 284 14.36 -9.26 28.64
N LEU A 285 13.05 -9.46 28.55
CA LEU A 285 12.40 -9.98 27.35
C LEU A 285 12.36 -8.91 26.25
N GLN A 286 12.00 -7.67 26.60
CA GLN A 286 12.07 -6.53 25.68
C GLN A 286 13.53 -6.18 25.34
N ALA A 287 14.44 -6.19 26.32
CA ALA A 287 15.86 -5.95 26.06
C ALA A 287 16.42 -6.94 25.03
N TYR A 288 16.17 -8.24 25.23
CA TYR A 288 16.57 -9.30 24.30
C TYR A 288 15.94 -9.10 22.91
N LYS A 289 14.63 -8.83 22.83
CA LYS A 289 13.90 -8.58 21.57
C LYS A 289 14.56 -7.47 20.77
N TRP A 290 14.76 -6.30 21.38
CA TRP A 290 15.26 -5.11 20.68
C TRP A 290 16.73 -5.25 20.29
N TRP A 291 17.56 -5.88 21.12
CA TRP A 291 18.93 -6.23 20.73
C TRP A 291 19.00 -7.28 19.62
N ASN A 292 18.07 -8.24 19.57
CA ASN A 292 18.00 -9.21 18.48
C ASN A 292 17.67 -8.54 17.13
N LEU A 293 16.69 -7.63 17.12
CA LEU A 293 16.34 -6.82 15.94
C LEU A 293 17.52 -5.94 15.48
N SER A 294 18.18 -5.26 16.42
CA SER A 294 19.34 -4.42 16.12
C SER A 294 20.55 -5.23 15.62
N ALA A 295 20.75 -6.45 16.11
CA ALA A 295 21.85 -7.33 15.70
C ALA A 295 21.65 -7.85 14.26
N VAL A 296 20.40 -8.16 13.86
CA VAL A 296 20.07 -8.55 12.48
C VAL A 296 20.35 -7.41 11.49
N GLN A 297 20.22 -6.15 11.93
CA GLN A 297 20.60 -4.96 11.17
C GLN A 297 22.11 -4.63 11.22
N GLY A 298 22.93 -5.50 11.81
CA GLY A 298 24.40 -5.40 11.74
C GLY A 298 25.07 -4.60 12.85
N ILE A 299 24.40 -4.30 13.97
CA ILE A 299 25.02 -3.63 15.14
C ILE A 299 25.75 -4.66 16.03
N PRO A 300 27.09 -4.67 16.11
CA PRO A 300 27.83 -5.70 16.85
C PRO A 300 27.59 -5.65 18.37
N GLU A 301 27.46 -4.45 18.93
CA GLU A 301 27.22 -4.22 20.36
C GLU A 301 25.88 -4.81 20.80
N ALA A 302 24.87 -4.80 19.91
CA ALA A 302 23.58 -5.42 20.16
C ALA A 302 23.69 -6.96 20.18
N ALA A 303 24.47 -7.55 19.27
CA ALA A 303 24.72 -9.00 19.26
C ALA A 303 25.42 -9.45 20.55
N SER A 304 26.47 -8.74 20.96
CA SER A 304 27.20 -9.04 22.21
C SER A 304 26.32 -8.83 23.44
N SER A 305 25.53 -7.76 23.50
CA SER A 305 24.64 -7.48 24.64
C SER A 305 23.54 -8.54 24.78
N ARG A 306 22.93 -8.97 23.64
CA ARG A 306 21.99 -10.09 23.58
C ARG A 306 22.61 -11.40 24.08
N GLU A 307 23.84 -11.70 23.71
CA GLU A 307 24.53 -12.94 24.10
C GLU A 307 24.97 -12.96 25.57
N ILE A 308 25.32 -11.80 26.13
CA ILE A 308 25.57 -11.66 27.57
C ILE A 308 24.27 -11.84 28.35
N LEU A 309 23.19 -11.16 27.92
CA LEU A 309 21.88 -11.25 28.56
C LEU A 309 21.26 -12.65 28.48
N ALA A 310 21.47 -13.39 27.39
CA ALA A 310 21.03 -14.78 27.25
C ALA A 310 21.53 -15.68 28.39
N ARG A 311 22.68 -15.39 29.00
CA ARG A 311 23.24 -16.15 30.13
C ARG A 311 22.49 -15.91 31.45
N LEU A 312 21.62 -14.89 31.50
CA LEU A 312 20.79 -14.51 32.63
C LEU A 312 19.30 -14.88 32.42
N MET A 313 18.96 -15.49 31.28
CA MET A 313 17.59 -15.83 30.87
C MET A 313 17.39 -17.34 30.80
N THR A 314 16.16 -17.79 31.04
CA THR A 314 15.75 -19.18 30.75
C THR A 314 15.58 -19.41 29.25
N GLU A 315 15.70 -20.66 28.79
CA GLU A 315 15.42 -21.01 27.39
C GLU A 315 14.04 -20.55 26.90
N SER A 316 13.03 -20.60 27.78
CA SER A 316 11.67 -20.18 27.44
C SER A 316 11.61 -18.68 27.16
N GLN A 317 12.26 -17.86 27.98
CA GLN A 317 12.36 -16.41 27.77
C GLN A 317 13.18 -16.07 26.53
N ILE A 318 14.23 -16.85 26.22
CA ILE A 318 15.02 -16.67 24.99
C ILE A 318 14.16 -16.98 23.75
N LYS A 319 13.44 -18.10 23.74
CA LYS A 319 12.53 -18.49 22.64
C LYS A 319 11.43 -17.45 22.44
N GLU A 320 10.84 -16.93 23.52
CA GLU A 320 9.84 -15.87 23.44
C GLU A 320 10.42 -14.54 22.93
N GLY A 321 11.63 -14.16 23.37
CA GLY A 321 12.32 -12.96 22.88
C GLY A 321 12.69 -13.05 21.40
N GLN A 322 13.02 -14.26 20.91
CA GLN A 322 13.20 -14.56 19.48
C GLN A 322 11.87 -14.44 18.72
N ARG A 323 10.79 -15.03 19.23
CA ARG A 323 9.44 -14.97 18.63
C ARG A 323 8.95 -13.53 18.47
N LEU A 324 9.04 -12.73 19.54
CA LEU A 324 8.67 -11.32 19.56
C LEU A 324 9.51 -10.46 18.60
N ALA A 325 10.74 -10.87 18.30
CA ALA A 325 11.58 -10.22 17.29
C ALA A 325 11.20 -10.64 15.87
N SER A 326 10.90 -11.93 15.62
CA SER A 326 10.48 -12.41 14.30
C SER A 326 9.10 -11.91 13.86
N GLU A 327 8.20 -11.66 14.81
CA GLU A 327 6.85 -11.11 14.56
C GLU A 327 6.83 -9.57 14.45
N PHE A 328 7.94 -8.90 14.76
CA PHE A 328 7.98 -7.45 14.73
C PHE A 328 8.06 -6.92 13.30
N VAL A 329 6.98 -6.27 12.86
CA VAL A 329 6.93 -5.49 11.62
C VAL A 329 7.22 -4.02 11.94
N PRO A 330 8.28 -3.40 11.38
CA PRO A 330 8.53 -1.97 11.54
C PRO A 330 7.35 -1.14 11.02
N ARG A 331 7.01 -0.06 11.73
CA ARG A 331 6.12 0.97 11.19
C ARG A 331 6.77 1.60 9.98
N GLN A 332 5.99 1.87 8.93
CA GLN A 332 6.47 2.63 7.78
C GLN A 332 6.93 4.01 8.26
N SER A 333 8.16 4.38 7.92
CA SER A 333 8.62 5.75 8.09
C SER A 333 7.77 6.71 7.27
N GLY A 334 7.62 7.94 7.76
CA GLY A 334 6.96 9.00 7.00
C GLY A 334 7.83 9.36 5.82
N ASN A 335 7.65 8.62 4.72
CA ASN A 335 8.38 8.67 3.46
C ASN A 335 9.78 9.30 3.54
N GLN A 336 10.81 8.46 3.59
CA GLN A 336 12.09 8.79 2.95
C GLN A 336 11.87 8.85 1.43
N GLU A 337 11.20 9.91 0.99
CA GLU A 337 10.85 10.17 -0.39
C GLU A 337 12.12 10.53 -1.15
N SER A 338 12.72 9.51 -1.78
CA SER A 338 13.20 9.71 -3.14
C SER A 338 12.05 10.35 -3.91
N PRO A 339 12.24 11.53 -4.54
CA PRO A 339 11.14 12.19 -5.22
C PRO A 339 10.57 11.23 -6.25
N LYS A 340 9.29 10.91 -6.07
CA LYS A 340 8.51 10.11 -7.02
C LYS A 340 8.04 11.03 -8.15
N MET A 341 7.55 10.43 -9.23
CA MET A 341 7.14 11.12 -10.45
C MET A 341 6.20 12.29 -10.17
N VAL A 342 6.32 13.36 -10.97
CA VAL A 342 5.57 14.59 -10.74
C VAL A 342 4.09 14.37 -11.01
N ALA A 343 3.30 14.28 -9.94
CA ALA A 343 1.86 14.44 -9.94
C ALA A 343 1.50 15.78 -9.28
N THR A 344 0.66 16.58 -9.94
CA THR A 344 0.09 17.80 -9.33
C THR A 344 -0.95 17.44 -8.26
N PRO A 345 -1.13 18.27 -7.21
CA PRO A 345 -1.64 17.77 -5.93
C PRO A 345 -3.16 17.53 -5.84
N SER A 346 -3.48 16.38 -5.25
CA SER A 346 -4.60 16.06 -4.34
C SER A 346 -6.05 16.44 -4.68
N ALA A 347 -6.90 15.42 -4.72
CA ALA A 347 -8.03 15.31 -3.78
C ALA A 347 -8.30 13.83 -3.49
N ASP A 348 -8.40 13.48 -2.21
CA ASP A 348 -8.77 12.15 -1.72
C ASP A 348 -10.30 12.02 -1.70
N VAL A 349 -10.84 11.02 -2.40
CA VAL A 349 -11.84 10.03 -1.95
C VAL A 349 -11.85 8.96 -3.05
N SER A 350 -11.42 7.73 -2.77
CA SER A 350 -11.54 6.61 -3.73
C SER A 350 -12.95 6.01 -3.66
N GLU A 351 -13.76 6.25 -4.68
CA GLU A 351 -15.09 5.65 -4.84
C GLU A 351 -14.98 4.14 -5.14
N ILE A 352 -15.77 3.31 -4.47
CA ILE A 352 -15.78 1.85 -4.66
C ILE A 352 -16.49 1.55 -5.99
N LYS A 353 -15.72 1.15 -7.03
CA LYS A 353 -16.23 0.90 -8.39
C LYS A 353 -16.92 -0.46 -8.54
N ARG A 354 -16.46 -1.47 -7.79
CA ARG A 354 -17.04 -2.82 -7.78
C ARG A 354 -16.72 -3.53 -6.47
N VAL A 355 -17.64 -4.38 -6.03
CA VAL A 355 -17.48 -5.27 -4.88
C VAL A 355 -17.58 -6.73 -5.36
N GLY A 356 -16.89 -7.66 -4.72
CA GLY A 356 -17.13 -9.09 -4.89
C GLY A 356 -16.47 -9.93 -3.81
N THR A 357 -16.52 -11.25 -3.99
CA THR A 357 -16.01 -12.22 -3.01
C THR A 357 -14.82 -13.00 -3.56
N GLY A 358 -13.88 -13.35 -2.69
CA GLY A 358 -12.89 -14.39 -2.92
C GLY A 358 -12.58 -15.18 -1.66
N PHE A 359 -11.73 -16.19 -1.77
CA PHE A 359 -11.30 -17.01 -0.63
C PHE A 359 -9.83 -17.42 -0.71
N LEU A 360 -9.19 -17.50 0.45
CA LEU A 360 -7.77 -17.84 0.60
C LEU A 360 -7.53 -19.36 0.48
N ILE A 361 -6.48 -19.74 -0.27
CA ILE A 361 -6.10 -21.13 -0.57
C ILE A 361 -4.67 -21.48 -0.15
N SER A 362 -3.89 -20.50 0.33
CA SER A 362 -2.58 -20.71 0.94
C SER A 362 -2.34 -19.80 2.13
N GLN A 363 -1.44 -20.20 3.03
CA GLN A 363 -1.06 -19.41 4.21
C GLN A 363 -0.34 -18.11 3.84
N ASP A 364 0.42 -18.09 2.75
CA ASP A 364 1.17 -16.93 2.29
C ASP A 364 0.31 -15.93 1.49
N GLY A 365 -0.99 -16.17 1.35
CA GLY A 365 -1.94 -15.19 0.81
C GLY A 365 -2.26 -15.31 -0.67
N PHE A 366 -2.30 -16.52 -1.23
CA PHE A 366 -2.96 -16.75 -2.51
C PHE A 366 -4.48 -16.92 -2.31
N LEU A 367 -5.26 -16.28 -3.19
CA LEU A 367 -6.72 -16.17 -3.08
C LEU A 367 -7.38 -16.44 -4.44
N LEU A 368 -8.46 -17.20 -4.47
CA LEU A 368 -9.29 -17.43 -5.66
C LEU A 368 -10.55 -16.55 -5.65
N CYS A 369 -10.93 -16.06 -6.82
CA CYS A 369 -12.16 -15.31 -7.07
C CYS A 369 -12.58 -15.46 -8.55
N THR A 370 -13.73 -14.92 -8.96
CA THR A 370 -14.05 -14.91 -10.40
C THR A 370 -13.25 -13.85 -11.14
N LEU A 371 -12.86 -14.15 -12.38
CA LEU A 371 -12.16 -13.18 -13.21
C LEU A 371 -13.03 -11.94 -13.44
N ARG A 372 -14.34 -12.08 -13.70
CA ARG A 372 -15.26 -10.94 -13.86
C ARG A 372 -15.28 -9.98 -12.64
N THR A 373 -15.02 -10.45 -11.42
CA THR A 373 -14.89 -9.56 -10.24
C THR A 373 -13.69 -8.62 -10.37
N VAL A 374 -12.55 -9.12 -10.85
CA VAL A 374 -11.26 -8.42 -10.87
C VAL A 374 -10.75 -8.06 -12.28
N ALA A 375 -11.56 -8.32 -13.32
CA ALA A 375 -11.25 -7.95 -14.70
C ALA A 375 -11.29 -6.42 -14.83
N GLY A 376 -10.18 -5.84 -15.29
CA GLY A 376 -10.00 -4.39 -15.34
C GLY A 376 -9.59 -3.76 -14.00
N ALA A 377 -9.28 -4.56 -12.97
CA ALA A 377 -9.11 -4.07 -11.60
C ALA A 377 -7.65 -3.87 -11.19
N THR A 378 -7.33 -2.67 -10.71
CA THR A 378 -5.94 -2.25 -10.51
C THR A 378 -5.58 -1.66 -9.17
N ASN A 379 -6.59 -1.44 -8.35
CA ASN A 379 -6.43 -1.29 -6.91
C ASN A 379 -7.43 -2.24 -6.28
N ILE A 380 -7.04 -3.52 -6.19
CA ILE A 380 -7.82 -4.54 -5.50
C ILE A 380 -7.46 -4.43 -4.01
N GLN A 381 -8.35 -3.82 -3.24
CA GLN A 381 -8.27 -3.84 -1.79
C GLN A 381 -9.02 -5.07 -1.28
N VAL A 382 -8.29 -5.96 -0.61
CA VAL A 382 -8.79 -7.20 -0.03
C VAL A 382 -9.02 -6.96 1.45
N ILE A 383 -10.26 -7.03 1.91
CA ILE A 383 -10.60 -6.94 3.32
C ILE A 383 -10.94 -8.34 3.82
N THR A 384 -10.23 -8.79 4.84
CA THR A 384 -10.49 -10.04 5.58
C THR A 384 -10.74 -9.73 7.05
N GLU A 385 -11.04 -10.75 7.85
CA GLU A 385 -11.14 -10.61 9.31
C GLU A 385 -9.82 -10.11 9.95
N ALA A 386 -8.68 -10.36 9.30
CA ALA A 386 -7.37 -9.91 9.76
C ALA A 386 -7.03 -8.45 9.39
N GLY A 387 -7.88 -7.76 8.62
CA GLY A 387 -7.69 -6.36 8.23
C GLY A 387 -7.79 -6.12 6.73
N SER A 388 -7.16 -5.04 6.26
CA SER A 388 -7.23 -4.60 4.86
C SER A 388 -5.86 -4.61 4.20
N PHE A 389 -5.79 -5.24 3.03
CA PHE A 389 -4.58 -5.54 2.30
C PHE A 389 -4.73 -5.12 0.83
N LYS A 390 -3.61 -4.94 0.12
CA LYS A 390 -3.61 -4.81 -1.34
C LYS A 390 -3.34 -6.16 -1.97
N ALA A 391 -3.95 -6.39 -3.14
CA ALA A 391 -3.70 -7.58 -3.95
C ALA A 391 -3.43 -7.25 -5.40
N ILE A 392 -2.73 -8.17 -6.06
CA ILE A 392 -2.46 -8.16 -7.50
C ILE A 392 -2.97 -9.47 -8.12
N VAL A 393 -3.38 -9.43 -9.39
CA VAL A 393 -3.72 -10.66 -10.13
C VAL A 393 -2.42 -11.41 -10.46
N ALA A 394 -2.26 -12.62 -9.92
CA ALA A 394 -1.10 -13.47 -10.13
C ALA A 394 -1.30 -14.43 -11.32
N LYS A 395 -2.55 -14.85 -11.59
CA LYS A 395 -2.93 -15.70 -12.73
C LYS A 395 -4.41 -15.53 -13.04
N ALA A 396 -4.80 -15.67 -14.31
CA ALA A 396 -6.21 -15.68 -14.73
C ALA A 396 -6.48 -16.78 -15.77
N ASP A 397 -7.72 -17.27 -15.81
CA ASP A 397 -8.28 -18.07 -16.90
C ASP A 397 -9.66 -17.52 -17.27
N SER A 398 -9.73 -16.89 -18.45
CA SER A 398 -10.97 -16.33 -18.98
C SER A 398 -11.96 -17.37 -19.52
N LEU A 399 -11.53 -18.59 -19.83
CA LEU A 399 -12.41 -19.67 -20.31
C LEU A 399 -13.17 -20.36 -19.17
N SER A 400 -12.72 -20.17 -17.93
CA SER A 400 -13.32 -20.75 -16.72
C SER A 400 -13.75 -19.68 -15.69
N ASP A 401 -13.61 -18.39 -16.03
CA ASP A 401 -13.91 -17.23 -15.16
C ASP A 401 -13.17 -17.28 -13.81
N ILE A 402 -11.88 -17.65 -13.81
CA ILE A 402 -11.05 -17.77 -12.59
C ILE A 402 -9.98 -16.68 -12.56
N ALA A 403 -9.79 -16.06 -11.38
CA ALA A 403 -8.59 -15.28 -11.07
C ALA A 403 -7.96 -15.75 -9.75
N LEU A 404 -6.63 -15.88 -9.79
CA LEU A 404 -5.75 -16.05 -8.63
C LEU A 404 -5.17 -14.69 -8.28
N LEU A 405 -5.39 -14.22 -7.06
CA LEU A 405 -4.73 -13.03 -6.52
C LEU A 405 -3.58 -13.42 -5.60
N LYS A 406 -2.56 -12.56 -5.53
CA LYS A 406 -1.58 -12.54 -4.44
C LYS A 406 -1.86 -11.37 -3.52
N VAL A 407 -2.06 -11.68 -2.24
CA VAL A 407 -2.19 -10.75 -1.12
C VAL A 407 -0.92 -10.80 -0.27
N SER A 408 -0.49 -9.68 0.32
CA SER A 408 0.61 -9.65 1.28
C SER A 408 0.09 -9.85 2.70
N GLY A 409 0.44 -10.98 3.33
CA GLY A 409 0.07 -11.29 4.71
C GLY A 409 0.23 -12.78 5.03
N ALA A 410 -0.10 -13.17 6.26
CA ALA A 410 -0.24 -14.56 6.68
C ALA A 410 -1.73 -14.83 7.00
N PHE A 411 -2.29 -15.90 6.45
CA PHE A 411 -3.72 -16.15 6.44
C PHE A 411 -4.06 -17.60 6.79
N GLN A 412 -5.33 -17.86 7.16
CA GLN A 412 -5.87 -19.22 7.26
C GLN A 412 -6.53 -19.59 5.93
N PRO A 413 -6.02 -20.59 5.17
CA PRO A 413 -6.61 -21.00 3.92
C PRO A 413 -7.69 -22.08 4.10
N LEU A 414 -8.55 -22.22 3.10
CA LEU A 414 -9.42 -23.39 2.97
C LEU A 414 -8.76 -24.48 2.10
N PRO A 415 -8.80 -25.76 2.51
CA PRO A 415 -8.22 -26.84 1.73
C PRO A 415 -9.05 -27.17 0.49
N LEU A 416 -8.38 -27.36 -0.65
CA LEU A 416 -8.98 -27.78 -1.92
C LEU A 416 -8.96 -29.30 -2.06
N VAL A 417 -10.09 -29.91 -2.41
CA VAL A 417 -10.21 -31.36 -2.66
C VAL A 417 -10.88 -31.65 -4.00
N VAL A 418 -10.61 -32.82 -4.58
CA VAL A 418 -11.25 -33.31 -5.82
C VAL A 418 -12.78 -33.43 -5.66
N THR A 419 -13.57 -32.94 -6.63
CA THR A 419 -15.04 -33.09 -6.58
C THR A 419 -15.40 -34.52 -6.96
N ARG A 420 -15.95 -35.28 -6.02
CA ARG A 420 -16.32 -36.69 -6.20
C ARG A 420 -17.78 -36.84 -6.65
N GLU A 421 -18.10 -37.95 -7.30
CA GLU A 421 -19.47 -38.22 -7.81
C GLU A 421 -20.55 -38.20 -6.70
N ASN A 422 -20.17 -38.59 -5.48
CA ASN A 422 -21.04 -38.55 -4.31
C ASN A 422 -21.29 -37.14 -3.74
N ALA A 423 -20.78 -36.07 -4.37
CA ALA A 423 -21.14 -34.70 -4.03
C ALA A 423 -22.61 -34.38 -4.38
N VAL A 424 -23.25 -35.11 -5.30
CA VAL A 424 -24.69 -34.98 -5.59
C VAL A 424 -25.51 -35.19 -4.30
N LYS A 425 -26.47 -34.30 -4.05
CA LYS A 425 -27.27 -34.19 -2.81
C LYS A 425 -26.47 -33.86 -1.54
N SER A 426 -25.21 -33.44 -1.65
CA SER A 426 -24.46 -32.91 -0.50
C SER A 426 -24.78 -31.44 -0.26
N ASP A 427 -24.96 -31.07 1.01
CA ASP A 427 -25.07 -29.69 1.45
C ASP A 427 -23.69 -29.02 1.49
N VAL A 428 -23.64 -27.76 1.06
CA VAL A 428 -22.47 -26.89 1.12
C VAL A 428 -22.81 -25.51 1.68
N LEU A 429 -21.82 -24.92 2.34
CA LEU A 429 -21.82 -23.56 2.85
C LEU A 429 -21.13 -22.63 1.86
N ALA A 430 -21.73 -21.48 1.61
CA ALA A 430 -21.10 -20.33 0.94
C ALA A 430 -21.09 -19.13 1.91
N LEU A 431 -19.95 -18.47 2.09
CA LEU A 431 -19.84 -17.19 2.79
C LEU A 431 -19.37 -16.09 1.84
N GLY A 432 -20.25 -15.14 1.52
CA GLY A 432 -19.97 -14.06 0.57
C GLY A 432 -20.62 -12.74 0.96
N PHE A 433 -20.61 -11.77 0.06
CA PHE A 433 -21.09 -10.41 0.34
C PHE A 433 -22.23 -9.98 -0.60
N ASP A 434 -23.06 -9.07 -0.12
CA ASP A 434 -24.13 -8.44 -0.92
C ASP A 434 -23.60 -7.24 -1.70
N SER A 435 -24.29 -6.88 -2.79
CA SER A 435 -24.00 -5.70 -3.62
C SER A 435 -23.93 -4.39 -2.83
N ASP A 436 -24.77 -4.26 -1.80
CA ASP A 436 -25.00 -3.00 -1.07
C ASP A 436 -23.99 -2.79 0.08
N ASN A 437 -22.96 -3.65 0.16
CA ASN A 437 -21.97 -3.61 1.22
C ASN A 437 -21.00 -2.43 1.03
N GLN A 438 -21.09 -1.43 1.92
CA GLN A 438 -20.26 -0.20 1.93
C GLN A 438 -18.80 -0.45 2.38
N GLY A 439 -18.15 -1.51 1.89
CA GLY A 439 -16.78 -1.85 2.25
C GLY A 439 -16.58 -2.46 3.64
N GLN A 440 -17.64 -2.90 4.32
CA GLN A 440 -17.54 -3.48 5.67
C GLN A 440 -17.36 -5.00 5.63
N PHE A 441 -16.46 -5.55 6.44
CA PHE A 441 -16.24 -6.99 6.51
C PHE A 441 -17.35 -7.70 7.31
N ASN A 442 -18.48 -7.96 6.66
CA ASN A 442 -19.61 -8.68 7.25
C ASN A 442 -20.16 -9.74 6.27
N PRO A 443 -19.48 -10.89 6.11
CA PRO A 443 -19.90 -11.93 5.18
C PRO A 443 -21.21 -12.60 5.63
N LYS A 444 -22.12 -12.81 4.69
CA LYS A 444 -23.40 -13.51 4.88
C LYS A 444 -23.28 -14.97 4.47
N ALA A 445 -24.03 -15.82 5.16
CA ALA A 445 -24.06 -17.26 4.89
C ALA A 445 -25.24 -17.65 3.99
N ALA A 446 -24.94 -18.39 2.92
CA ALA A 446 -25.92 -19.12 2.12
C ALA A 446 -25.66 -20.62 2.25
N ARG A 447 -26.74 -21.43 2.31
CA ARG A 447 -26.68 -22.89 2.27
C ARG A 447 -27.36 -23.37 1.00
N CYS A 448 -26.75 -24.32 0.33
CA CYS A 448 -27.30 -24.94 -0.88
C CYS A 448 -26.88 -26.40 -0.98
N THR A 449 -27.59 -27.14 -1.82
CA THR A 449 -27.39 -28.57 -2.07
C THR A 449 -27.03 -28.76 -3.55
N VAL A 450 -25.99 -29.55 -3.82
CA VAL A 450 -25.56 -29.89 -5.18
C VAL A 450 -26.60 -30.78 -5.86
N GLN A 451 -27.17 -30.32 -6.96
CA GLN A 451 -28.23 -31.04 -7.69
C GLN A 451 -27.68 -32.00 -8.75
N THR A 452 -26.75 -31.52 -9.58
CA THR A 452 -26.17 -32.27 -10.71
C THR A 452 -24.70 -31.91 -10.88
N LEU A 453 -23.88 -32.83 -11.39
CA LEU A 453 -22.46 -32.59 -11.69
C LEU A 453 -22.23 -32.11 -13.13
N HIS A 454 -23.18 -31.34 -13.66
CA HIS A 454 -23.09 -30.61 -14.92
C HIS A 454 -23.68 -29.22 -14.68
N GLY A 455 -23.10 -28.18 -15.29
CA GLY A 455 -23.62 -26.81 -15.18
C GLY A 455 -24.41 -26.37 -16.40
N PHE A 456 -24.30 -25.07 -16.71
CA PHE A 456 -24.95 -24.45 -17.85
C PHE A 456 -24.57 -25.15 -19.17
N GLN A 457 -25.56 -25.35 -20.05
CA GLN A 457 -25.40 -26.10 -21.31
C GLN A 457 -24.72 -27.49 -21.14
N ALA A 458 -24.92 -28.13 -19.99
CA ALA A 458 -24.33 -29.40 -19.59
C ALA A 458 -22.78 -29.41 -19.45
N ASP A 459 -22.15 -28.25 -19.25
CA ASP A 459 -20.70 -28.12 -19.06
C ASP A 459 -20.21 -29.08 -17.94
N PRO A 460 -19.37 -30.08 -18.26
CA PRO A 460 -18.90 -31.08 -17.30
C PRO A 460 -17.91 -30.50 -16.29
N ARG A 461 -17.40 -29.29 -16.48
CA ARG A 461 -16.52 -28.60 -15.53
C ARG A 461 -17.26 -28.03 -14.33
N GLN A 462 -18.59 -27.93 -14.42
CA GLN A 462 -19.44 -27.22 -13.49
C GLN A 462 -20.42 -28.16 -12.78
N PHE A 463 -21.04 -27.68 -11.71
CA PHE A 463 -22.20 -28.30 -11.07
C PHE A 463 -23.30 -27.28 -10.78
N THR A 464 -24.51 -27.77 -10.60
CA THR A 464 -25.72 -26.96 -10.38
C THR A 464 -26.15 -27.00 -8.91
N LEU A 465 -26.58 -25.86 -8.37
CA LEU A 465 -26.96 -25.65 -6.96
C LEU A 465 -28.42 -25.22 -6.81
N GLN A 466 -29.06 -25.66 -5.73
CA GLN A 466 -30.35 -25.13 -5.24
C GLN A 466 -30.36 -24.98 -3.72
N PRO A 467 -31.08 -24.00 -3.14
CA PRO A 467 -31.76 -22.90 -3.84
C PRO A 467 -30.76 -21.96 -4.52
N HIS A 468 -31.26 -21.09 -5.41
CA HIS A 468 -30.43 -20.08 -6.07
C HIS A 468 -29.80 -19.12 -5.04
N ILE A 469 -28.51 -18.84 -5.22
CA ILE A 469 -27.71 -17.88 -4.49
C ILE A 469 -27.48 -16.66 -5.39
N ALA A 470 -27.68 -15.46 -4.83
CA ALA A 470 -27.52 -14.18 -5.53
C ALA A 470 -26.11 -14.01 -6.14
N HIS A 471 -26.04 -13.37 -7.31
CA HIS A 471 -24.81 -13.20 -8.09
C HIS A 471 -23.68 -12.48 -7.32
N SER A 472 -23.99 -11.67 -6.31
CA SER A 472 -22.99 -10.95 -5.50
C SER A 472 -22.04 -11.89 -4.73
N PHE A 473 -22.48 -13.14 -4.51
CA PHE A 473 -21.66 -14.22 -3.94
C PHE A 473 -20.69 -14.85 -4.96
N ALA A 474 -20.66 -14.41 -6.22
CA ALA A 474 -19.70 -14.93 -7.20
C ALA A 474 -18.25 -14.82 -6.68
N GLY A 475 -17.47 -15.88 -6.86
CA GLY A 475 -16.12 -16.04 -6.32
C GLY A 475 -16.07 -16.66 -4.92
N THR A 476 -17.21 -16.91 -4.27
CA THR A 476 -17.28 -17.60 -2.97
C THR A 476 -16.90 -19.08 -3.06
N ALA A 477 -16.16 -19.59 -2.08
CA ALA A 477 -15.93 -21.02 -1.89
C ALA A 477 -17.19 -21.77 -1.49
N LEU A 478 -17.37 -22.97 -2.03
CA LEU A 478 -18.42 -23.90 -1.66
C LEU A 478 -17.81 -25.01 -0.79
N VAL A 479 -18.10 -24.90 0.51
CA VAL A 479 -17.43 -25.67 1.56
C VAL A 479 -18.31 -26.81 2.03
N ASN A 480 -17.79 -28.04 2.02
CA ASN A 480 -18.50 -29.23 2.48
C ASN A 480 -18.52 -29.34 4.03
N ARG A 481 -19.20 -30.37 4.56
CA ARG A 481 -19.27 -30.66 6.01
C ARG A 481 -17.94 -31.00 6.71
N HIS A 482 -16.84 -31.08 5.96
CA HIS A 482 -15.47 -31.33 6.45
C HIS A 482 -14.60 -30.06 6.38
N GLY A 483 -15.17 -28.91 6.03
CA GLY A 483 -14.42 -27.65 5.90
C GLY A 483 -13.59 -27.54 4.61
N GLN A 484 -13.83 -28.39 3.61
CA GLN A 484 -13.06 -28.44 2.37
C GLN A 484 -13.83 -27.82 1.20
N VAL A 485 -13.11 -27.14 0.30
CA VAL A 485 -13.67 -26.52 -0.91
C VAL A 485 -13.89 -27.58 -1.99
N ILE A 486 -15.15 -27.76 -2.40
CA ILE A 486 -15.54 -28.61 -3.53
C ILE A 486 -15.89 -27.80 -4.80
N GLY A 487 -15.90 -26.47 -4.72
CA GLY A 487 -16.09 -25.62 -5.89
C GLY A 487 -16.07 -24.14 -5.56
N MET A 488 -16.20 -23.32 -6.60
CA MET A 488 -16.32 -21.86 -6.51
C MET A 488 -17.59 -21.42 -7.24
N LEU A 489 -18.40 -20.58 -6.59
CA LEU A 489 -19.61 -20.03 -7.20
C LEU A 489 -19.25 -19.11 -8.37
N LEU A 490 -19.89 -19.31 -9.52
CA LEU A 490 -19.67 -18.49 -10.72
C LEU A 490 -20.71 -17.37 -10.82
N ASN A 491 -20.38 -16.33 -11.59
CA ASN A 491 -21.37 -15.37 -12.07
C ASN A 491 -22.37 -16.06 -13.01
N ASP A 492 -23.57 -15.50 -13.12
CA ASP A 492 -24.58 -15.97 -14.06
C ASP A 492 -24.03 -16.01 -15.51
N PRO A 493 -24.21 -17.12 -16.26
CA PRO A 493 -23.90 -17.16 -17.69
C PRO A 493 -24.85 -16.33 -18.56
N GLU A 494 -26.06 -15.98 -18.10
CA GLU A 494 -27.05 -15.25 -18.92
C GLU A 494 -27.03 -13.71 -18.74
N GLU A 495 -26.27 -13.17 -17.78
CA GLU A 495 -26.14 -11.71 -17.60
C GLU A 495 -25.08 -11.06 -18.52
N PRO A 496 -25.39 -9.90 -19.16
CA PRO A 496 -24.43 -9.14 -19.95
C PRO A 496 -23.40 -8.41 -19.07
N SER A 497 -22.18 -8.27 -19.58
CA SER A 497 -21.07 -7.59 -18.90
C SER A 497 -21.19 -6.05 -18.90
N GLY A 498 -22.16 -5.51 -18.18
CA GLY A 498 -22.34 -4.06 -18.01
C GLY A 498 -23.33 -3.68 -16.90
N ALA A 499 -23.04 -2.59 -16.19
CA ALA A 499 -23.84 -2.11 -15.05
C ALA A 499 -25.16 -1.45 -15.48
N ASN A 500 -26.14 -2.25 -15.90
CA ASN A 500 -27.55 -1.86 -16.02
C ASN A 500 -28.48 -3.08 -16.07
N ALA A 501 -28.48 -3.90 -15.02
CA ALA A 501 -29.38 -5.05 -14.85
C ALA A 501 -30.70 -4.64 -14.15
N ALA A 502 -31.45 -3.73 -14.75
CA ALA A 502 -32.80 -3.36 -14.29
C ALA A 502 -33.88 -4.14 -15.06
N ASN A 503 -33.84 -5.47 -15.01
CA ASN A 503 -35.00 -6.30 -15.37
C ASN A 503 -34.92 -7.72 -14.77
N THR A 504 -36.09 -8.27 -14.45
CA THR A 504 -36.25 -9.36 -13.49
C THR A 504 -36.32 -10.76 -14.13
N HIS A 505 -35.24 -11.53 -14.01
CA HIS A 505 -35.29 -13.00 -13.98
C HIS A 505 -34.25 -13.50 -12.96
N THR A 506 -34.71 -13.96 -11.80
CA THR A 506 -33.86 -14.80 -10.92
C THR A 506 -33.74 -16.18 -11.56
N PRO A 507 -32.52 -16.65 -11.87
CA PRO A 507 -32.30 -17.98 -12.42
C PRO A 507 -32.87 -19.08 -11.51
N ALA A 508 -33.37 -20.15 -12.12
CA ALA A 508 -33.89 -21.31 -11.38
C ALA A 508 -32.81 -22.04 -10.55
N ASN A 509 -31.53 -21.85 -10.89
CA ASN A 509 -30.39 -22.52 -10.28
C ASN A 509 -29.20 -21.55 -10.14
N SER A 510 -28.20 -21.89 -9.33
CA SER A 510 -26.86 -21.27 -9.42
C SER A 510 -25.84 -22.26 -9.97
N TYR A 511 -24.77 -21.75 -10.57
CA TYR A 511 -23.69 -22.55 -11.17
C TYR A 511 -22.38 -22.37 -10.42
N ALA A 512 -21.60 -23.44 -10.34
CA ALA A 512 -20.31 -23.43 -9.69
C ALA A 512 -19.29 -24.25 -10.49
N LEU A 513 -18.04 -23.80 -10.49
CA LEU A 513 -16.93 -24.55 -11.06
C LEU A 513 -16.46 -25.62 -10.07
N LYS A 514 -16.28 -26.86 -10.53
CA LYS A 514 -15.71 -27.95 -9.72
C LYS A 514 -14.29 -27.62 -9.28
N SER A 515 -13.96 -27.96 -8.04
CA SER A 515 -12.62 -27.78 -7.47
C SER A 515 -11.51 -28.49 -8.26
N ASP A 516 -11.81 -29.54 -9.02
CA ASP A 516 -10.85 -30.21 -9.92
C ASP A 516 -10.26 -29.26 -10.96
N HIS A 517 -11.09 -28.35 -11.49
CA HIS A 517 -10.64 -27.35 -12.45
C HIS A 517 -9.84 -26.24 -11.75
N LEU A 518 -10.16 -25.89 -10.51
CA LEU A 518 -9.33 -25.01 -9.68
C LEU A 518 -7.95 -25.64 -9.43
N ILE A 519 -7.90 -26.91 -9.02
CA ILE A 519 -6.65 -27.65 -8.78
C ILE A 519 -5.80 -27.77 -10.05
N ASN A 520 -6.42 -28.07 -11.20
CA ASN A 520 -5.73 -28.13 -12.49
C ASN A 520 -5.21 -26.75 -12.95
N PHE A 521 -5.98 -25.67 -12.72
CA PHE A 521 -5.55 -24.30 -12.97
C PHE A 521 -4.33 -23.91 -12.12
N LEU A 522 -4.25 -24.37 -10.86
CA LEU A 522 -3.13 -24.11 -9.96
C LEU A 522 -1.87 -24.96 -10.25
N ARG A 523 -2.03 -26.19 -10.77
CA ARG A 523 -0.95 -27.20 -10.90
C ARG A 523 0.34 -26.72 -11.58
N ASN A 524 0.23 -25.76 -12.51
CA ASN A 524 1.36 -25.20 -13.27
C ASN A 524 1.78 -23.80 -12.78
N PHE A 525 1.46 -23.42 -11.54
CA PHE A 525 1.89 -22.16 -10.94
C PHE A 525 2.88 -22.45 -9.80
N PRO A 526 4.20 -22.24 -9.99
CA PRO A 526 5.24 -22.83 -9.14
C PRO A 526 5.19 -22.36 -7.67
N ASP A 527 4.66 -21.16 -7.43
CA ASP A 527 4.61 -20.55 -6.10
C ASP A 527 3.36 -20.97 -5.30
N VAL A 528 2.37 -21.63 -5.92
CA VAL A 528 1.18 -22.15 -5.23
C VAL A 528 1.30 -23.65 -5.03
N LYS A 529 1.62 -24.05 -3.81
CA LYS A 529 1.33 -25.40 -3.32
C LYS A 529 -0.03 -25.37 -2.61
N PRO A 530 -1.13 -25.82 -3.26
CA PRO A 530 -2.44 -25.78 -2.63
C PRO A 530 -2.45 -26.63 -1.35
N SER A 531 -3.11 -26.14 -0.30
CA SER A 531 -3.39 -26.94 0.89
C SER A 531 -4.35 -28.07 0.54
N ILE A 532 -3.81 -29.26 0.26
CA ILE A 532 -4.58 -30.48 0.04
C ILE A 532 -4.57 -31.29 1.34
N GLU A 533 -5.69 -31.29 2.06
CA GLU A 533 -5.89 -32.10 3.25
C GLU A 533 -6.89 -33.23 2.98
N GLU A 534 -6.41 -34.47 2.98
CA GLU A 534 -7.27 -35.65 3.03
C GLU A 534 -7.60 -36.01 4.49
N MET A 535 -8.76 -35.54 4.98
CA MET A 535 -9.32 -36.03 6.24
C MET A 535 -9.84 -37.47 6.10
N LYS A 536 -9.78 -38.24 7.18
CA LYS A 536 -10.26 -39.63 7.22
C LYS A 536 -11.79 -39.69 7.09
N PRO A 537 -12.37 -40.75 6.49
CA PRO A 537 -13.81 -40.91 6.43
C PRO A 537 -14.41 -41.07 7.84
N GLY A 538 -15.11 -40.04 8.32
CA GLY A 538 -15.80 -40.05 9.62
C GLY A 538 -15.81 -38.69 10.31
N ASP A 539 -14.74 -37.91 10.15
CA ASP A 539 -14.51 -36.67 10.91
C ASP A 539 -15.26 -35.48 10.27
N GLY A 540 -16.56 -35.36 10.54
CA GLY A 540 -17.33 -34.15 10.23
C GLY A 540 -17.04 -33.03 11.23
N LEU A 541 -16.87 -31.79 10.75
CA LEU A 541 -16.67 -30.64 11.62
C LEU A 541 -18.01 -30.10 12.14
N ALA A 542 -18.00 -29.49 13.32
CA ALA A 542 -19.16 -28.77 13.84
C ALA A 542 -19.53 -27.60 12.91
N THR A 543 -20.82 -27.30 12.74
CA THR A 543 -21.26 -26.24 11.80
C THR A 543 -20.67 -24.87 12.12
N GLU A 544 -20.51 -24.55 13.40
CA GLU A 544 -19.86 -23.32 13.88
C GLU A 544 -18.38 -23.27 13.51
N GLU A 545 -17.67 -24.41 13.59
CA GLU A 545 -16.26 -24.51 13.20
C GLU A 545 -16.08 -24.35 11.67
N ILE A 546 -16.96 -24.96 10.88
CA ILE A 546 -16.98 -24.77 9.41
C ILE A 546 -17.20 -23.29 9.09
N GLN A 547 -18.18 -22.65 9.74
CA GLN A 547 -18.46 -21.22 9.54
C GLN A 547 -17.28 -20.34 9.96
N SER A 548 -16.63 -20.63 11.09
CA SER A 548 -15.45 -19.90 11.58
C SER A 548 -14.27 -20.02 10.62
N ARG A 549 -13.89 -21.25 10.23
CA ARG A 549 -12.79 -21.50 9.27
C ARG A 549 -13.06 -20.85 7.91
N THR A 550 -14.30 -20.96 7.42
CA THR A 550 -14.70 -20.33 6.15
C THR A 550 -14.65 -18.81 6.26
N ARG A 551 -15.11 -18.22 7.37
CA ARG A 551 -15.09 -16.76 7.59
C ARG A 551 -13.67 -16.19 7.60
N ALA A 552 -12.74 -16.86 8.27
CA ALA A 552 -11.33 -16.46 8.34
C ALA A 552 -10.63 -16.48 6.97
N ALA A 553 -11.08 -17.35 6.06
CA ALA A 553 -10.56 -17.46 4.69
C ALA A 553 -11.34 -16.64 3.65
N THR A 554 -12.58 -16.23 3.94
CA THR A 554 -13.41 -15.38 3.07
C THR A 554 -12.85 -13.96 3.02
N ALA A 555 -12.87 -13.36 1.84
CA ALA A 555 -12.35 -12.04 1.58
C ALA A 555 -13.31 -11.18 0.75
N LEU A 556 -13.53 -9.95 1.21
CA LEU A 556 -14.23 -8.90 0.50
C LEU A 556 -13.26 -8.22 -0.47
N LEU A 557 -13.57 -8.23 -1.75
CA LEU A 557 -12.79 -7.59 -2.80
C LEU A 557 -13.43 -6.24 -3.12
N LEU A 558 -12.74 -5.14 -2.80
CA LEU A 558 -13.10 -3.79 -3.23
C LEU A 558 -12.21 -3.39 -4.41
N ILE A 559 -12.85 -3.04 -5.51
CA ILE A 559 -12.19 -2.50 -6.69
C ILE A 559 -12.33 -0.98 -6.62
N LEU A 560 -11.21 -0.28 -6.42
CA LEU A 560 -11.13 1.17 -6.24
C LEU A 560 -10.67 1.92 -7.50
#